data_AF-A0A8D0WQ85-F1
#
_entry.id   AF-A0A8D0WQ85-F1
#
_cell.length_a   1.000
_cell.length_b   1.000
_cell.length_c   1.000
_cell.angle_alpha   90.00
_cell.angle_beta   90.00
_cell.angle_gamma   90.00
#
_symmetry.space_group_name_H-M   'P 1'
#
loop_
_entity.id
_entity.type
_entity.pdbx_description
1 polymer ?
#
loop_
_entity_poly.entity_id
_entity_poly.type
_entity_poly.pdbx_seq_one_letter_code
_entity_poly.pdbx_strand_id
1 'polypeptide(L)'
;MATYLEFIQQNEERDGVRFSWNVWPSSRLEATRMVVPLACLLTPLKERPDLPPVQYEPVLCSREICNFPLFLCQFSFCFWLNC
;
A
#
# COMPACT_ATOMS: atom_id res chain seq x y z
N MET A 1 -4.29 -10.13 -21.86
CA MET A 1 -4.76 -8.79 -21.45
C MET A 1 -5.17 -8.92 -19.99
N ALA A 2 -4.42 -8.36 -19.06
CA ALA A 2 -4.82 -8.37 -17.65
C ALA A 2 -5.98 -7.40 -17.47
N THR A 3 -7.12 -7.90 -17.02
CA THR A 3 -8.29 -7.10 -16.72
C THR A 3 -8.11 -6.39 -15.39
N TYR A 4 -8.75 -5.24 -15.20
CA TYR A 4 -8.68 -4.49 -13.94
C TYR A 4 -9.19 -5.31 -12.74
N LEU A 5 -10.10 -6.26 -12.99
CA LEU A 5 -10.61 -7.18 -11.97
C LEU A 5 -9.53 -8.16 -11.49
N GLU A 6 -8.77 -8.76 -12.43
CA GLU A 6 -7.64 -9.62 -12.08
C GLU A 6 -6.57 -8.86 -11.29
N PHE A 7 -6.32 -7.60 -11.64
CA PHE A 7 -5.40 -6.74 -10.88
C PHE A 7 -5.85 -6.55 -9.43
N ILE A 8 -7.15 -6.27 -9.20
CA ILE A 8 -7.67 -6.10 -7.83
C ILE A 8 -7.54 -7.41 -7.05
N GLN A 9 -7.95 -8.53 -7.67
CA GLN A 9 -7.91 -9.84 -7.03
C GLN A 9 -6.48 -10.22 -6.64
N GLN A 10 -5.50 -10.03 -7.53
CA GLN A 10 -4.09 -10.32 -7.24
C GLN A 10 -3.52 -9.47 -6.11
N ASN A 11 -3.87 -8.18 -6.02
CA ASN A 11 -3.37 -7.32 -4.92
C ASN A 11 -4.04 -7.66 -3.59
N GLU A 12 -5.34 -7.97 -3.59
CA GLU A 12 -6.02 -8.46 -2.40
C GLU A 12 -5.43 -9.81 -1.99
N GLU A 13 -5.19 -10.69 -2.96
CA GLU A 13 -4.55 -11.99 -2.78
C GLU A 13 -3.08 -11.93 -2.50
N ARG A 14 -2.32 -10.84 -2.70
CA ARG A 14 -0.87 -10.69 -2.38
C ARG A 14 -0.58 -9.82 -1.15
N ASP A 15 -1.34 -8.76 -0.93
CA ASP A 15 -1.06 -7.79 0.13
C ASP A 15 -2.22 -7.68 1.12
N GLY A 16 -3.36 -8.32 0.84
CA GLY A 16 -4.55 -8.22 1.70
C GLY A 16 -5.15 -6.82 1.72
N VAL A 17 -4.86 -6.03 0.68
CA VAL A 17 -5.31 -4.64 0.56
C VAL A 17 -6.25 -4.47 -0.62
N ARG A 18 -7.31 -3.70 -0.42
CA ARG A 18 -8.22 -3.28 -1.48
C ARG A 18 -8.54 -1.79 -1.35
N PHE A 19 -8.21 -1.03 -2.37
CA PHE A 19 -8.45 0.42 -2.41
C PHE A 19 -9.82 0.77 -3.02
N SER A 20 -10.39 1.88 -2.57
CA SER A 20 -11.53 2.53 -3.27
C SER A 20 -11.12 3.00 -4.66
N TRP A 21 -9.89 3.50 -4.80
CA TRP A 21 -9.28 3.90 -6.05
C TRP A 21 -7.86 3.33 -6.18
N ASN A 22 -7.62 2.49 -7.19
CA ASN A 22 -6.27 1.98 -7.49
C ASN A 22 -5.43 2.94 -8.35
N VAL A 23 -6.03 4.06 -8.79
CA VAL A 23 -5.34 5.16 -9.48
C VAL A 23 -5.62 6.42 -8.69
N TRP A 24 -4.57 7.11 -8.29
CA TRP A 24 -4.70 8.28 -7.43
C TRP A 24 -4.79 9.56 -8.26
N PRO A 25 -5.52 10.57 -7.76
CA PRO A 25 -5.54 11.88 -8.38
C PRO A 25 -4.14 12.51 -8.32
N SER A 26 -3.70 13.05 -9.45
CA SER A 26 -2.40 13.74 -9.56
C SER A 26 -2.43 15.15 -8.96
N SER A 27 -3.62 15.72 -8.81
CA SER A 27 -3.85 17.08 -8.34
C SER A 27 -4.78 17.13 -7.13
N ARG A 28 -4.50 18.06 -6.21
CA ARG A 28 -5.34 18.33 -5.04
C ARG A 28 -6.77 18.74 -5.41
N LEU A 29 -6.95 19.43 -6.54
CA LEU A 29 -8.28 19.84 -7.01
C LEU A 29 -9.11 18.62 -7.44
N GLU A 30 -8.49 17.65 -8.11
CA GLU A 30 -9.12 16.39 -8.47
C GLU A 30 -9.45 15.57 -7.23
N ALA A 31 -8.53 15.54 -6.25
CA ALA A 31 -8.75 14.84 -5.00
C ALA A 31 -9.98 15.36 -4.23
N THR A 32 -10.19 16.68 -4.21
CA THR A 32 -11.31 17.30 -3.50
C THR A 32 -12.66 17.06 -4.21
N ARG A 33 -12.62 16.78 -5.52
CA ARG A 33 -13.81 16.48 -6.33
C ARG A 33 -14.24 15.01 -6.24
N MET A 34 -13.44 14.15 -5.64
CA MET A 34 -13.81 12.75 -5.47
C MET A 34 -14.88 12.63 -4.38
N VAL A 35 -16.02 12.02 -4.75
CA VAL A 35 -17.14 11.78 -3.84
C VAL A 35 -16.77 10.73 -2.79
N VAL A 36 -16.00 9.72 -3.20
CA VAL A 36 -15.52 8.65 -2.32
C VAL A 36 -14.07 8.94 -1.94
N PRO A 37 -13.73 8.98 -0.63
CA PRO A 37 -12.37 9.21 -0.21
C PRO A 37 -11.43 8.09 -0.68
N LEU A 38 -10.14 8.43 -0.81
CA LEU A 38 -9.08 7.43 -0.93
C LEU A 38 -9.01 6.65 0.38
N ALA A 39 -9.46 5.41 0.35
CA ALA A 39 -9.51 4.52 1.50
C ALA A 39 -9.07 3.13 1.06
N CYS A 40 -8.56 2.35 2.02
CA CYS A 40 -8.23 0.95 1.80
C CYS A 40 -8.82 0.06 2.89
N LEU A 41 -9.22 -1.14 2.49
CA LEU A 41 -9.52 -2.24 3.39
C LEU A 41 -8.24 -3.07 3.51
N LEU A 42 -7.69 -3.15 4.72
CA LEU A 42 -6.48 -3.90 5.02
C LEU A 42 -6.80 -5.09 5.91
N THR A 43 -6.35 -6.27 5.50
CA THR A 43 -6.37 -7.50 6.32
C THR A 43 -4.95 -7.81 6.78
N PRO A 44 -4.50 -7.29 7.94
CA PRO A 44 -3.09 -7.33 8.34
C PRO A 44 -2.57 -8.75 8.61
N LEU A 45 -3.44 -9.66 9.05
CA LEU A 45 -3.11 -11.07 9.31
C LEU A 45 -3.60 -11.98 8.19
N LYS A 46 -3.56 -11.53 6.94
CA LYS A 46 -3.92 -12.41 5.82
C LYS A 46 -2.91 -13.54 5.72
N GLU A 47 -3.40 -14.77 5.84
CA GLU A 47 -2.56 -15.97 5.82
C GLU A 47 -1.84 -16.09 4.47
N ARG A 48 -0.52 -16.14 4.55
CA ARG A 48 0.43 -16.13 3.44
C ARG A 48 1.29 -17.38 3.54
N PRO A 49 0.87 -18.52 2.97
CA PRO A 49 1.69 -19.72 2.98
C PRO A 49 2.97 -19.55 2.14
N ASP A 50 3.01 -18.56 1.25
CA ASP A 50 4.09 -18.38 0.28
C ASP A 50 5.34 -17.67 0.85
N LEU A 51 5.23 -16.97 2.00
CA LEU A 51 6.36 -16.24 2.58
C LEU A 51 6.90 -16.95 3.84
N PRO A 52 8.20 -17.30 3.87
CA PRO A 52 8.80 -17.85 5.09
C PRO A 52 8.84 -16.78 6.19
N PRO A 53 8.70 -17.17 7.47
CA PRO A 53 8.82 -16.24 8.58
C PRO A 53 10.24 -15.66 8.62
N VAL A 54 10.32 -14.35 8.58
CA VAL A 54 11.58 -13.61 8.69
C VAL A 54 11.99 -13.56 10.16
N GLN A 55 13.17 -14.09 10.49
CA GLN A 55 13.69 -14.21 11.86
C GLN A 55 14.65 -13.08 12.27
N TYR A 56 14.69 -11.98 11.52
CA TYR A 56 15.54 -10.83 11.82
C TYR A 56 14.71 -9.58 12.10
N GLU A 57 15.26 -8.68 12.90
CA GLU A 57 14.61 -7.40 13.22
C GLU A 57 14.54 -6.51 11.96
N PRO A 58 13.38 -5.90 11.66
CA PRO A 58 13.22 -5.13 10.44
C PRO A 58 14.21 -3.97 10.38
N VAL A 59 14.99 -3.91 9.31
CA VAL A 59 15.88 -2.77 9.06
C VAL A 59 15.01 -1.53 8.83
N LEU A 60 15.19 -0.52 9.68
CA LEU A 60 14.45 0.75 9.62
C LEU A 60 15.12 1.74 8.67
N CYS A 61 14.36 2.71 8.18
CA CYS A 61 14.94 3.82 7.41
C CYS A 61 15.86 4.67 8.29
N SER A 62 16.98 5.15 7.72
CA SER A 62 17.99 5.96 8.42
C SER A 62 17.55 7.42 8.67
N ARG A 63 16.41 7.86 8.11
CA ARG A 63 15.87 9.22 8.35
C ARG A 63 15.12 9.26 9.68
N GLU A 64 15.45 10.21 10.53
CA GLU A 64 14.86 10.38 11.88
C GLU A 64 13.32 10.57 11.88
N ILE A 65 12.75 11.01 10.75
CA ILE A 65 11.31 11.24 10.59
C ILE A 65 10.59 9.96 10.11
N CYS A 66 11.32 8.94 9.65
CA CYS A 66 10.78 7.73 9.03
C CYS A 66 11.20 6.49 9.83
N ASN A 67 10.43 6.13 10.86
CA ASN A 67 10.64 4.89 11.63
C ASN A 67 9.99 3.66 10.94
N PHE A 68 9.80 3.71 9.63
CA PHE A 68 9.19 2.61 8.89
C PHE A 68 10.26 1.58 8.48
N PRO A 69 9.94 0.27 8.52
CA PRO A 69 10.73 -0.77 7.89
C PRO A 69 11.02 -0.43 6.43
N LEU A 70 12.25 -0.66 5.97
CA LEU A 70 12.68 -0.34 4.60
C LEU A 70 11.75 -0.95 3.53
N PHE A 71 11.18 -2.13 3.80
CA PHE A 71 10.23 -2.79 2.89
C PHE A 71 8.94 -1.98 2.69
N LEU A 72 8.45 -1.27 3.71
CA LEU A 72 7.27 -0.41 3.63
C LEU A 72 7.57 0.96 3.01
N CYS A 73 8.84 1.34 2.89
CA CYS A 73 9.23 2.57 2.21
C CYS A 73 8.97 2.49 0.70
N GLN A 74 8.96 1.29 0.11
CA GLN A 74 8.61 1.05 -1.30
C GLN A 74 7.09 1.00 -1.54
N PHE A 75 6.34 0.42 -0.60
CA PHE A 75 4.87 0.42 -0.63
C PHE A 75 4.28 1.80 -0.34
N SER A 76 4.99 2.61 0.44
CA SER A 76 4.71 4.02 0.64
C SER A 76 5.30 4.85 -0.49
N PHE A 77 4.81 4.68 -1.71
CA PHE A 77 4.90 5.78 -2.68
C PHE A 77 4.05 6.92 -2.11
N CYS A 78 4.72 7.89 -1.48
CA CYS A 78 4.16 9.17 -1.05
C CYS A 78 2.81 9.08 -0.33
N PHE A 79 2.62 8.19 0.66
CA PHE A 79 1.32 8.17 1.32
C PHE A 79 1.08 9.47 2.11
N TRP A 80 2.04 10.04 2.87
CA TRP A 80 1.71 11.27 3.63
C TRP A 80 2.88 12.08 4.23
N LEU A 81 4.11 12.08 3.68
CA LEU A 81 5.13 13.04 4.09
C LEU A 81 6.17 13.26 2.98
N ASN A 82 6.49 14.53 2.76
CA ASN A 82 7.58 15.01 1.92
C ASN A 82 8.79 14.07 2.00
N CYS A 83 9.22 13.57 0.84
CA CYS A 83 10.63 13.65 0.52
C CYS A 83 10.88 15.06 -0.02
#